data_AF-A0A437SU49-F1
#
_entry.id   AF-A0A437SU49-F1
#
_cell.length_a   1.000
_cell.length_b   1.000
_cell.length_c   1.000
_cell.angle_alpha   90.00
_cell.angle_beta   90.00
_cell.angle_gamma   90.00
#
_symmetry.space_group_name_H-M   'P 1'
#
loop_
_entity.id
_entity.type
_entity.pdbx_description
1 polymer ?
#
loop_
_entity_poly.entity_id
_entity_poly.type
_entity_poly.pdbx_seq_one_letter_code
_entity_poly.pdbx_strand_id
1 'polypeptide(L)' 'MLENLFLQIWIMDFEFGLVGKDYFKGLVKDNDLTPAGYKKVTGDEYVAEDAEAQSSQSAQQA' A
#
# COMPACT_ATOMS: atom_id res chain seq x y z
N MET A 1 19.35 -7.93 -4.73
CA MET A 1 20.17 -6.71 -4.49
C MET A 1 19.40 -5.42 -4.79
N LEU A 2 18.52 -5.38 -5.80
CA LEU A 2 17.70 -4.19 -6.11
C LEU A 2 16.51 -3.98 -5.15
N GLU A 3 15.81 -5.05 -4.75
CA GLU A 3 14.64 -4.94 -3.85
C GLU A 3 14.94 -4.26 -2.50
N ASN A 4 16.14 -4.49 -1.96
CA ASN A 4 16.55 -3.91 -0.69
C ASN A 4 16.89 -2.41 -0.81
N LEU A 5 17.17 -1.94 -2.02
CA LEU A 5 17.48 -0.53 -2.33
C LEU A 5 16.18 0.28 -2.44
N PHE A 6 15.16 -0.26 -3.12
CA PHE A 6 13.84 0.37 -3.21
C PHE A 6 13.15 0.47 -1.85
N LEU A 7 13.25 -0.56 -1.02
CA LEU A 7 12.67 -0.53 0.33
C LEU A 7 13.31 0.55 1.22
N GLN A 8 14.62 0.80 1.08
CA GLN A 8 15.30 1.87 1.82
C GLN A 8 14.88 3.27 1.37
N ILE A 9 14.67 3.46 0.07
CA ILE A 9 14.14 4.73 -0.46
C ILE A 9 12.73 4.98 0.10
N TRP A 10 11.88 3.97 0.11
CA TRP A 10 10.54 4.09 0.69
C TRP A 10 10.52 4.37 2.19
N ILE A 11 11.42 3.77 2.97
CA ILE A 11 11.60 4.11 4.40
C ILE A 11 11.96 5.60 4.53
N MET A 12 12.95 6.05 3.76
CA MET A 12 13.40 7.44 3.77
C MET A 12 12.28 8.41 3.39
N ASP A 13 11.53 8.13 2.32
CA ASP A 13 10.42 8.97 1.86
C ASP A 13 9.30 9.08 2.90
N PHE A 14 9.03 7.99 3.63
CA PHE A 14 8.07 7.98 4.72
C PHE A 14 8.57 8.78 5.94
N GLU A 15 9.83 8.61 6.33
CA GLU A 15 10.44 9.35 7.45
C GLU A 15 10.52 10.86 7.18
N PHE A 16 10.77 11.27 5.94
CA PHE A 16 10.71 12.67 5.52
C PHE A 16 9.29 13.20 5.31
N GLY A 17 8.26 12.35 5.40
CA GLY A 17 6.87 12.73 5.20
C GLY A 17 6.52 13.08 3.75
N LEU A 18 7.29 12.60 2.78
CA LEU A 18 7.03 12.81 1.35
C LEU A 18 5.85 11.97 0.86
N VAL A 19 5.64 10.80 1.49
CA VAL A 19 4.53 9.88 1.20
C VAL A 19 3.95 9.33 2.51
N GLY A 20 2.65 9.06 2.52
CA GLY A 20 1.92 8.57 3.68
C GLY A 20 1.57 7.08 3.62
N LYS A 21 0.90 6.56 4.65
CA LYS A 21 0.50 5.15 4.76
C LYS A 21 -0.38 4.69 3.58
N ASP A 22 -1.27 5.55 3.10
CA ASP A 22 -2.19 5.22 2.00
C ASP A 22 -1.46 4.96 0.67
N TYR A 23 -0.33 5.64 0.43
CA TYR A 23 0.52 5.35 -0.72
C TYR A 23 1.05 3.91 -0.66
N PHE A 24 1.57 3.50 0.51
CA PHE A 24 2.10 2.15 0.69
C PHE A 24 1.01 1.06 0.69
N LYS A 25 -0.20 1.37 1.16
CA LYS A 25 -1.35 0.47 0.98
C LYS A 25 -1.64 0.21 -0.49
N GLY A 26 -1.56 1.24 -1.34
CA GLY A 26 -1.68 1.13 -2.80
C GLY A 26 -0.64 0.17 -3.38
N LEU A 27 0.64 0.36 -3.03
CA LEU A 27 1.72 -0.52 -3.48
C LEU A 27 1.50 -1.99 -3.07
N VAL A 28 0.92 -2.23 -1.89
CA VAL A 28 0.56 -3.59 -1.47
C VAL A 28 -0.57 -4.17 -2.32
N LYS A 29 -1.57 -3.37 -2.68
CA LYS A 29 -2.66 -3.79 -3.58
C LYS A 29 -2.15 -4.11 -4.99
N ASP A 30 -1.16 -3.36 -5.46
CA ASP A 30 -0.59 -3.49 -6.80
C ASP A 30 0.49 -4.60 -6.90
N ASN A 31 0.79 -5.29 -5.79
CA ASN A 31 1.86 -6.29 -5.65
C ASN A 31 3.30 -5.75 -5.80
N ASP A 32 3.48 -4.43 -5.81
CA ASP A 32 4.80 -3.78 -5.81
C ASP A 32 5.45 -3.81 -4.41
N LEU A 33 4.66 -3.97 -3.35
CA LEU A 33 5.12 -4.06 -1.97
C LEU A 33 4.44 -5.24 -1.26
N THR A 34 5.20 -6.02 -0.49
CA THR A 34 4.58 -7.07 0.34
C THR A 34 3.99 -6.48 1.63
N PRO A 35 2.98 -7.12 2.26
CA PRO A 35 2.50 -6.73 3.58
C PRO A 35 3.62 -6.64 4.64
N ALA A 36 4.62 -7.53 4.54
CA ALA A 36 5.80 -7.48 5.39
C ALA A 36 6.69 -6.26 5.11
N GLY A 37 6.79 -5.83 3.85
CA GLY A 37 7.46 -4.60 3.45
C GLY A 37 6.74 -3.35 3.96
N TYR A 38 5.40 -3.32 3.87
CA TYR A 38 4.58 -2.24 4.43
C TYR A 38 4.86 -2.03 5.92
N LYS A 39 4.95 -3.11 6.69
CA LYS A 39 5.30 -3.05 8.12
C LYS A 39 6.68 -2.50 8.38
N LYS A 40 7.66 -2.82 7.51
CA LYS A 40 9.01 -2.28 7.63
C LYS A 40 9.08 -0.78 7.35
N VAL A 41 8.27 -0.29 6.42
CA VAL A 41 8.26 1.14 6.04
C VAL A 41 7.47 1.97 7.05
N THR A 42 6.27 1.53 7.41
CA THR A 42 5.32 2.33 8.19
C THR A 42 5.34 2.06 9.69
N GLY A 43 5.93 0.93 10.10
CA GLY A 43 5.84 0.40 11.47
C GLY A 43 4.52 -0.31 11.80
N ASP A 44 3.50 -0.20 10.93
CA ASP A 44 2.17 -0.73 11.18
C ASP A 44 1.93 -2.06 10.47
N GLU A 45 1.05 -2.89 11.04
CA GLU A 45 0.53 -4.06 10.32
C GLU A 45 -0.32 -3.60 9.14
N TYR A 46 -0.10 -4.20 7.97
CA TYR A 46 -0.99 -3.99 6.83
C TYR A 46 -2.34 -4.63 7.13
N VAL A 47 -3.38 -3.80 7.21
CA VAL A 47 -4.77 -4.25 7.24
C VAL A 47 -5.35 -3.98 5.87
N ALA A 48 -5.72 -5.05 5.16
CA ALA A 48 -6.51 -4.91 3.95
C ALA A 48 -7.87 -4.35 4.37
N GLU A 49 -8.14 -3.10 4.01
CA GLU A 49 -9.51 -2.59 3.98
C GLU A 49 -10.20 -3.37 2.86
N ASP A 50 -11.04 -4.34 3.23
CA ASP A 50 -11.93 -5.06 2.33
C ASP A 50 -12.53 -4.05 1.34
N ALA A 51 -12.49 -4.39 0.07
CA ALA A 51 -12.79 -3.50 -1.05
C ALA A 51 -14.19 -2.87 -0.95
N GLU A 52 -14.29 -1.73 -0.27
CA GLU A 52 -15.43 -0.83 -0.31
C GLU A 52 -15.44 -0.08 -1.66
N ALA A 53 -15.55 -0.82 -2.77
CA ALA A 53 -15.90 -0.28 -4.09
C ALA A 53 -16.30 -1.35 -5.13
N GLN A 54 -16.63 -2.58 -4.75
CA GLN A 54 -17.24 -3.54 -5.68
C GLN A 54 -18.71 -3.79 -5.34
N SER A 55 -19.50 -2.71 -5.22
CA SER A 55 -20.97 -2.78 -5.12
C SER A 55 -21.62 -1.46 -5.53
N SER A 56 -21.30 -0.92 -6.70
CA SER A 56 -22.07 0.18 -7.30
C SER A 56 -21.91 0.23 -8.83
N GLN A 57 -22.07 -0.89 -9.54
CA GLN A 57 -22.36 -0.84 -10.99
C GLN A 57 -22.91 -2.16 -11.55
N SER A 58 -23.96 -2.69 -10.93
CA SER A 58 -24.80 -3.74 -11.57
C SER A 58 -26.28 -3.67 -11.18
N ALA A 59 -26.75 -2.53 -10.66
CA ALA A 59 -28.15 -2.30 -10.32
C ALA A 59 -28.80 -1.20 -11.17
N GLN A 60 -28.39 -1.08 -12.44
CA GLN A 60 -29.18 -0.37 -13.44
C GLN A 60 -29.51 -1.34 -14.59
N GLN A 61 -30.20 -2.42 -14.20
CA GLN A 61 -31.08 -3.19 -15.06
C GLN A 61 -32.48 -2.59 -14.97
N ALA A 62 -33.03 -2.16 -16.10
CA ALA A 62 -34.43 -2.31 -16.55
C ALA A 62 -34.74 -1.30 -17.66
#